data_AF-A0AAU9W460-F1
#
_entry.id   AF-A0AAU9W460-F1
#
_cell.length_a   1.000
_cell.length_b   1.000
_cell.length_c   1.000
_cell.angle_alpha   90.00
_cell.angle_beta   90.00
_cell.angle_gamma   90.00
#
_symmetry.space_group_name_H-M   'P 1'
#
loop_
_entity.id
_entity.type
_entity.pdbx_description
1 polymer ?
#
loop_
_entity_poly.entity_id
_entity_poly.type
_entity_poly.pdbx_seq_one_letter_code
_entity_poly.pdbx_strand_id
1 'polypeptide(L)'
;RFFKNNDKCKLVKVDSLDNTEAAPFLKNAKEDRPDLVSIAVPMGVQENASFIVDLDSLLNYRDLFSDDNGSWKMTGARLKFFRVQKEGGQVVSIGKVKREGEAQESIRRLSCIYKSCPFRHRTIVAIEYGKEIDKRFPIVLINYRPEGSPQTFK
;
A
#
# COMPACT_ATOMS: atom_id res chain seq x y z
N ARG A 1 -8.57 -8.09 -12.52
CA ARG A 1 -9.13 -9.34 -11.92
C ARG A 1 -9.65 -8.99 -10.53
N PHE A 2 -10.85 -9.44 -10.18
CA PHE A 2 -11.43 -9.18 -8.85
C PHE A 2 -11.01 -10.25 -7.84
N PHE A 3 -10.79 -9.85 -6.60
CA PHE A 3 -10.50 -10.78 -5.51
C PHE A 3 -11.81 -11.31 -4.94
N LYS A 4 -11.95 -12.64 -4.86
CA LYS A 4 -13.17 -13.32 -4.38
C LYS A 4 -14.48 -12.81 -5.02
N ASN A 5 -14.44 -12.48 -6.32
CA ASN A 5 -15.57 -11.90 -7.07
C ASN A 5 -16.11 -10.57 -6.52
N ASN A 6 -15.34 -9.87 -5.67
CA ASN A 6 -15.68 -8.55 -5.17
C ASN A 6 -15.13 -7.49 -6.14
N ASP A 7 -16.02 -6.85 -6.89
CA ASP A 7 -15.72 -5.81 -7.88
C ASP A 7 -15.05 -4.56 -7.27
N LYS A 8 -15.22 -4.35 -5.97
CA LYS A 8 -14.56 -3.29 -5.20
C LYS A 8 -13.11 -3.59 -4.85
N CYS A 9 -12.65 -4.85 -4.98
CA CYS A 9 -11.31 -5.31 -4.64
C CYS A 9 -10.57 -5.83 -5.88
N LYS A 10 -9.71 -4.99 -6.44
CA LYS A 10 -8.97 -5.25 -7.69
C LYS A 10 -7.57 -5.78 -7.39
N LEU A 11 -7.26 -6.97 -7.92
CA LEU A 11 -5.91 -7.54 -7.88
C LEU A 11 -5.01 -6.79 -8.85
N VAL A 12 -3.83 -6.40 -8.36
CA VAL A 12 -2.78 -5.79 -9.16
C VAL A 12 -1.52 -6.64 -9.15
N LYS A 13 -0.81 -6.66 -10.28
CA LYS A 13 0.54 -7.20 -10.34
C LYS A 13 1.50 -6.05 -10.03
N VAL A 14 2.37 -6.27 -9.05
CA VAL A 14 3.39 -5.29 -8.65
C VAL A 14 4.74 -5.98 -8.77
N ASP A 15 5.60 -5.44 -9.63
CA ASP A 15 6.91 -6.02 -9.91
C ASP A 15 7.92 -5.71 -8.79
N SER A 16 7.78 -4.55 -8.15
CA SER A 16 8.64 -4.11 -7.05
C SER A 16 7.85 -3.36 -5.99
N LEU A 17 8.16 -3.67 -4.73
CA LEU A 17 7.68 -2.88 -3.61
C LEU A 17 8.63 -1.72 -3.31
N ASP A 18 9.75 -1.51 -4.02
CA ASP A 18 10.64 -0.39 -3.71
C ASP A 18 9.90 0.94 -3.82
N ASN A 19 10.21 1.86 -2.91
CA ASN A 19 9.51 3.14 -2.87
C ASN A 19 9.68 3.92 -4.17
N THR A 20 10.85 3.85 -4.82
CA THR A 20 11.11 4.61 -6.06
C THR A 20 10.31 4.11 -7.25
N GLU A 21 9.83 2.86 -7.20
CA GLU A 21 8.98 2.26 -8.23
C GLU A 21 7.49 2.35 -7.85
N ALA A 22 7.15 2.06 -6.59
CA ALA A 22 5.78 2.05 -6.14
C ALA A 22 5.16 3.45 -6.09
N ALA A 23 5.91 4.50 -5.74
CA ALA A 23 5.32 5.81 -5.52
C ALA A 23 4.84 6.52 -6.81
N PRO A 24 5.63 6.58 -7.91
CA PRO A 24 5.12 7.10 -9.18
C PRO A 24 3.87 6.34 -9.64
N PHE A 25 3.89 5.01 -9.54
CA PHE A 25 2.76 4.16 -9.87
C PHE A 25 1.50 4.51 -9.08
N LEU A 26 1.61 4.67 -7.75
CA LEU A 26 0.46 5.05 -6.91
C LEU A 26 -0.04 6.46 -7.21
N LYS A 27 0.87 7.41 -7.41
CA LYS A 27 0.55 8.82 -7.65
C LYS A 27 -0.27 9.04 -8.91
N ASN A 28 0.01 8.29 -9.96
CA ASN A 28 -0.70 8.41 -11.23
C ASN A 28 -1.85 7.38 -11.37
N ALA A 29 -2.01 6.44 -10.43
CA ALA A 29 -2.94 5.31 -10.56
C ALA A 29 -4.40 5.72 -10.82
N LYS A 30 -4.91 6.79 -10.16
CA LYS A 30 -6.29 7.24 -10.36
C LYS A 30 -6.55 7.76 -11.78
N GLU A 31 -5.55 8.38 -12.40
CA GLU A 31 -5.67 8.97 -13.74
C GLU A 31 -5.35 7.93 -14.82
N ASP A 32 -4.19 7.27 -14.72
CA ASP A 32 -3.70 6.36 -15.76
C ASP A 32 -4.46 5.03 -15.77
N ARG A 33 -4.79 4.50 -14.58
CA ARG A 33 -5.28 3.12 -14.39
C ARG A 33 -6.36 3.02 -13.29
N PRO A 34 -7.49 3.75 -13.40
CA PRO A 34 -8.58 3.68 -12.43
C PRO A 34 -9.18 2.26 -12.32
N ASP A 35 -9.03 1.44 -13.36
CA ASP A 35 -9.42 0.03 -13.39
C ASP A 35 -8.69 -0.83 -12.35
N LEU A 36 -7.54 -0.35 -11.83
CA LEU A 36 -6.72 -1.04 -10.83
C LEU A 36 -6.96 -0.57 -9.39
N VAL A 37 -7.63 0.57 -9.20
CA VAL A 37 -7.85 1.17 -7.88
C VAL A 37 -9.09 0.58 -7.19
N SER A 38 -8.87 -0.10 -6.07
CA SER A 38 -9.91 -0.69 -5.22
C SER A 38 -10.57 0.39 -4.35
N ILE A 39 -11.87 0.25 -4.15
CA ILE A 39 -12.69 1.14 -3.30
C ILE A 39 -13.15 0.46 -2.01
N ALA A 40 -12.59 -0.72 -1.72
CA ALA A 40 -12.77 -1.46 -0.47
C ALA A 40 -11.45 -2.13 -0.07
N VAL A 41 -11.30 -2.42 1.21
CA VAL A 41 -10.15 -3.17 1.73
C VAL A 41 -10.37 -4.68 1.48
N PRO A 42 -9.37 -5.42 0.97
CA PRO A 42 -9.51 -6.85 0.73
C PRO A 42 -9.53 -7.62 2.05
N MET A 43 -10.53 -8.49 2.21
CA MET A 43 -10.77 -9.25 3.45
C MET A 43 -10.45 -10.74 3.29
N GLY A 44 -9.75 -11.30 4.28
CA GLY A 44 -9.42 -12.72 4.33
C GLY A 44 -8.43 -13.14 3.23
N VAL A 45 -7.41 -12.32 2.96
CA VAL A 45 -6.39 -12.61 1.94
C VAL A 45 -5.43 -13.68 2.47
N GLN A 46 -5.40 -14.84 1.81
CA GLN A 46 -4.58 -15.98 2.24
C GLN A 46 -3.49 -16.36 1.22
N GLU A 47 -3.49 -15.71 0.05
CA GLU A 47 -2.59 -15.95 -1.07
C GLU A 47 -1.69 -14.74 -1.33
N ASN A 48 -0.67 -14.90 -2.18
CA ASN A 48 0.13 -13.78 -2.64
C ASN A 48 -0.74 -12.86 -3.50
N ALA A 49 -1.00 -11.66 -3.01
CA ALA A 49 -1.89 -10.72 -3.66
C ALA A 49 -1.49 -9.28 -3.34
N SER A 50 -1.68 -8.39 -4.30
CA SER A 50 -1.46 -6.96 -4.13
C SER A 50 -2.68 -6.18 -4.56
N PHE A 51 -2.90 -5.04 -3.89
CA PHE A 51 -4.06 -4.19 -4.08
C PHE A 51 -3.63 -2.73 -4.00
N ILE A 52 -4.14 -1.92 -4.92
CA ILE A 52 -4.14 -0.46 -4.76
C ILE A 52 -5.48 -0.09 -4.15
N VAL A 53 -5.49 0.65 -3.05
CA VAL A 53 -6.73 1.03 -2.35
C VAL A 53 -6.83 2.54 -2.27
N ASP A 54 -8.00 3.07 -2.63
CA ASP A 54 -8.39 4.45 -2.41
C ASP A 54 -9.00 4.62 -1.02
N LEU A 55 -8.26 5.28 -0.14
CA LEU A 55 -8.67 5.55 1.23
C LEU A 55 -9.85 6.53 1.30
N ASP A 56 -9.99 7.44 0.33
CA ASP A 56 -11.11 8.39 0.29
C ASP A 56 -12.45 7.69 0.02
N SER A 57 -12.40 6.49 -0.57
CA SER A 57 -13.58 5.67 -0.83
C SER A 57 -14.01 4.84 0.40
N LEU A 58 -13.20 4.82 1.47
CA LEU A 58 -13.51 4.08 2.70
C LEU A 58 -14.35 4.95 3.65
N LEU A 59 -15.31 4.32 4.34
CA LEU A 59 -16.08 5.00 5.39
C LEU A 59 -15.20 5.39 6.58
N ASN A 60 -14.21 4.56 6.91
CA ASN A 60 -13.23 4.82 7.95
C ASN A 60 -11.83 4.42 7.49
N TYR A 61 -10.88 5.35 7.57
CA TYR A 61 -9.49 5.06 7.22
C TYR A 61 -8.88 3.90 8.02
N ARG A 62 -9.36 3.66 9.24
CA ARG A 62 -8.90 2.55 10.09
C ARG A 62 -9.25 1.20 9.51
N ASP A 63 -10.22 1.14 8.59
CA ASP A 63 -10.58 -0.08 7.86
C ASP A 63 -9.40 -0.60 7.05
N LEU A 64 -8.42 0.25 6.71
CA LEU A 64 -7.16 -0.18 6.11
C LEU A 64 -6.46 -1.27 6.95
N PHE A 65 -6.60 -1.25 8.27
CA PHE A 65 -5.98 -2.23 9.16
C PHE A 65 -6.89 -3.43 9.47
N SER A 66 -8.16 -3.36 9.06
CA SER A 66 -9.13 -4.44 9.19
C SER A 66 -8.83 -5.53 8.16
N ASP A 67 -8.69 -6.77 8.62
CA ASP A 67 -8.65 -7.97 7.79
C ASP A 67 -9.19 -9.13 8.62
N ASP A 68 -10.18 -9.84 8.08
CA ASP A 68 -10.92 -10.91 8.76
C ASP A 68 -10.07 -12.15 9.05
N ASN A 69 -8.83 -12.20 8.55
CA ASN A 69 -7.88 -13.22 8.99
C ASN A 69 -7.56 -13.11 10.49
N GLY A 70 -7.87 -12.00 11.17
CA GLY A 70 -7.68 -11.83 12.61
C GLY A 70 -6.68 -10.71 12.92
N SER A 71 -5.93 -10.83 14.01
CA SER A 71 -5.05 -9.75 14.45
C SER A 71 -3.74 -9.69 13.67
N TRP A 72 -3.48 -8.56 13.01
CA TRP A 72 -2.16 -8.21 12.48
C TRP A 72 -1.32 -7.49 13.55
N LYS A 73 -0.05 -7.83 13.66
CA LYS A 73 0.92 -7.13 14.51
C LYS A 73 1.87 -6.32 13.64
N MET A 74 1.91 -5.01 13.83
CA MET A 74 2.92 -4.16 13.20
C MET A 74 4.31 -4.48 13.75
N THR A 75 5.24 -4.82 12.85
CA THR A 75 6.64 -5.14 13.15
C THR A 75 7.61 -4.06 12.70
N GLY A 76 7.16 -3.14 11.85
CA GLY A 76 7.96 -1.99 11.45
C GLY A 76 7.13 -0.88 10.81
N ALA A 77 7.60 0.35 10.99
CA ALA A 77 7.06 1.54 10.36
C ALA A 77 8.22 2.41 9.85
N ARG A 78 8.77 2.06 8.69
CA ARG A 78 9.95 2.73 8.12
C ARG A 78 9.52 3.97 7.34
N LEU A 79 9.99 5.14 7.77
CA LEU A 79 9.80 6.41 7.06
C LEU A 79 11.05 6.74 6.23
N LYS A 80 10.86 7.17 4.99
CA LYS A 80 11.93 7.65 4.11
C LYS A 80 11.47 8.93 3.40
N PHE A 81 12.42 9.78 3.03
CA PHE A 81 12.18 11.11 2.47
C PHE A 81 12.58 11.17 1.01
N PHE A 82 11.79 11.85 0.17
CA PHE A 82 11.98 11.87 -1.28
C PHE A 82 11.75 13.24 -1.91
N ARG A 83 12.50 13.51 -2.98
CA ARG A 83 12.19 14.52 -3.99
C ARG A 83 11.43 13.87 -5.14
N VAL A 84 10.57 14.66 -5.78
CA VAL A 84 9.65 14.21 -6.82
C VAL A 84 9.97 14.97 -8.10
N GLN A 85 10.16 14.23 -9.19
CA GLN A 85 10.22 14.79 -10.53
C GLN A 85 8.87 14.63 -11.20
N LYS A 86 8.39 15.73 -11.82
CA LYS A 86 7.14 15.75 -12.56
C LYS A 86 7.36 16.21 -13.99
N GLU A 87 6.63 15.60 -14.91
CA GLU A 87 6.58 15.99 -16.33
C GLU A 87 5.11 15.99 -16.76
N GLY A 88 4.65 17.09 -17.36
CA GLY A 88 3.24 17.21 -17.75
C GLY A 88 2.24 17.08 -16.58
N GLY A 89 2.65 17.33 -15.34
CA GLY A 89 1.83 17.16 -14.13
C GLY A 89 1.90 15.78 -13.48
N GLN A 90 2.37 14.77 -14.21
CA GLN A 90 2.51 13.39 -13.72
C GLN A 90 3.82 13.19 -12.97
N VAL A 91 3.82 12.30 -11.97
CA VAL A 91 5.06 11.91 -11.27
C VAL A 91 5.79 10.86 -12.11
N VAL A 92 6.96 11.19 -12.63
CA VAL A 92 7.75 10.27 -13.48
C VAL A 92 8.83 9.53 -12.71
N SER A 93 9.37 10.15 -11.64
CA SER A 93 10.38 9.53 -10.80
C SER A 93 10.41 10.18 -9.42
N ILE A 94 10.96 9.44 -8.44
CA ILE A 94 11.28 10.01 -7.14
C ILE A 94 12.71 9.63 -6.73
N GLY A 95 13.40 10.55 -6.07
CA GLY A 95 14.76 10.39 -5.59
C GLY A 95 14.83 10.43 -4.08
N LYS A 96 15.46 9.43 -3.45
CA LYS A 96 15.63 9.39 -1.99
C LYS A 96 16.58 10.50 -1.54
N VAL A 97 16.19 11.25 -0.51
CA VAL A 97 17.05 12.24 0.16
C VAL A 97 17.36 11.80 1.60
N LYS A 98 18.43 12.38 2.17
CA LYS A 98 18.89 12.04 3.52
C LYS A 98 18.11 12.77 4.61
N ARG A 99 17.75 14.03 4.36
CA ARG A 99 17.12 14.92 5.34
C ARG A 99 15.70 15.25 4.94
N GLU A 100 14.83 15.34 5.94
CA GLU A 100 13.42 15.69 5.75
C GLU A 100 13.25 17.07 5.09
N GLY A 101 14.05 18.07 5.50
CA GLY A 101 13.96 19.43 4.93
C GLY A 101 14.34 19.54 3.45
N GLU A 102 14.88 18.48 2.85
CA GLU A 102 15.18 18.41 1.41
C GLU A 102 14.08 17.71 0.61
N ALA A 103 13.10 17.11 1.30
CA ALA A 103 12.06 16.31 0.70
C ALA A 103 10.80 17.11 0.43
N GLN A 104 10.12 16.70 -0.64
CA GLN A 104 8.78 17.17 -0.97
C GLN A 104 7.72 16.21 -0.41
N GLU A 105 8.08 14.93 -0.29
CA GLU A 105 7.19 13.88 0.19
C GLU A 105 7.94 12.91 1.10
N SER A 106 7.21 12.26 2.00
CA SER A 106 7.71 11.13 2.76
C SER A 106 6.89 9.88 2.45
N ILE A 107 7.52 8.72 2.50
CA ILE A 107 6.86 7.45 2.23
C ILE A 107 7.05 6.56 3.43
N ARG A 108 5.92 6.12 3.99
CA ARG A 108 5.86 5.23 5.14
C ARG A 108 5.56 3.82 4.67
N ARG A 109 6.44 2.89 5.02
CA ARG A 109 6.20 1.45 4.86
C ARG A 109 5.88 0.83 6.19
N LEU A 110 4.66 0.31 6.30
CA LEU A 110 4.21 -0.47 7.44
C LEU A 110 4.39 -1.94 7.10
N SER A 111 5.08 -2.67 7.97
CA SER A 111 5.21 -4.12 7.88
C SER A 111 4.44 -4.73 9.03
N CYS A 112 3.61 -5.71 8.70
CA CYS A 112 2.76 -6.42 9.64
C CYS A 112 2.95 -7.93 9.45
N ILE A 113 2.98 -8.66 10.55
CA ILE A 113 2.89 -10.12 10.54
C ILE A 113 1.52 -10.54 11.09
N TYR A 114 0.99 -11.63 10.57
CA TYR A 114 -0.22 -12.21 11.12
C TYR A 114 0.08 -12.89 12.46
N LYS A 115 -0.65 -12.55 13.53
CA LYS A 115 -0.30 -13.04 14.89
C LYS A 115 -0.35 -14.56 14.99
N SER A 116 -1.31 -15.22 14.32
CA SER A 116 -1.48 -16.67 14.40
C SER A 116 -0.60 -17.43 13.39
N CYS A 117 0.04 -16.75 12.43
CA CYS A 117 1.01 -17.35 11.51
C CYS A 117 2.10 -16.32 11.13
N PRO A 118 3.28 -16.35 11.78
CA PRO A 118 4.32 -15.35 11.58
C PRO A 118 4.96 -15.40 10.18
N PHE A 119 4.69 -16.47 9.41
CA PHE A 119 5.11 -16.60 8.02
C PHE A 119 4.24 -15.81 7.05
N ARG A 120 3.14 -15.19 7.49
CA ARG A 120 2.31 -14.34 6.65
C ARG A 120 2.61 -12.87 6.90
N HIS A 121 3.08 -12.22 5.86
CA HIS A 121 3.46 -10.82 5.88
C HIS A 121 2.46 -9.98 5.11
N ARG A 122 2.20 -8.80 5.65
CA ARG A 122 1.44 -7.75 5.01
C ARG A 122 2.28 -6.48 5.02
N THR A 123 2.47 -5.90 3.85
CA THR A 123 3.18 -4.63 3.69
C THR A 123 2.22 -3.58 3.15
N ILE A 124 2.16 -2.43 3.82
CA ILE A 124 1.42 -1.25 3.35
C ILE A 124 2.43 -0.17 3.00
N VAL A 125 2.35 0.36 1.79
CA VAL A 125 3.11 1.53 1.35
C VAL A 125 2.16 2.71 1.24
N ALA A 126 2.39 3.72 2.07
CA ALA A 126 1.60 4.95 2.12
C ALA A 126 2.50 6.17 1.87
N ILE A 127 1.97 7.16 1.14
CA ILE A 127 2.66 8.40 0.83
C ILE A 127 2.08 9.51 1.72
N GLU A 128 2.94 10.24 2.42
CA GLU A 128 2.58 11.27 3.39
C GLU A 128 3.21 12.62 2.97
N TYR A 129 2.43 13.70 3.10
CA TYR A 129 2.86 15.06 2.80
C TYR A 129 3.37 15.74 4.07
N GLY A 130 4.70 15.75 4.27
CA GLY A 130 5.34 16.41 5.41
C GLY A 130 5.14 15.69 6.76
N LYS A 131 5.21 16.45 7.86
CA LYS A 131 5.22 15.95 9.26
C LYS A 131 3.86 15.53 9.80
N GLU A 132 2.80 16.01 9.19
CA GLU A 132 1.43 15.81 9.67
C GLU A 132 0.91 14.48 9.14
N ILE A 133 0.71 13.54 10.06
CA ILE A 133 0.15 12.21 9.77
C ILE A 133 -1.24 12.27 9.13
N ASP A 134 -1.92 13.42 9.24
CA ASP A 134 -3.25 13.69 8.71
C ASP A 134 -3.22 14.17 7.24
N LYS A 135 -2.06 14.57 6.72
CA LYS A 135 -1.90 14.94 5.31
C LYS A 135 -1.29 13.76 4.55
N ARG A 136 -2.15 12.87 4.06
CA ARG A 136 -1.72 11.70 3.27
C ARG A 136 -2.23 11.75 1.84
N PHE A 137 -1.50 11.10 0.96
CA PHE A 137 -2.03 10.76 -0.35
C PHE A 137 -3.04 9.62 -0.19
N PRO A 138 -4.22 9.70 -0.82
CA PRO A 138 -5.32 8.77 -0.55
C PRO A 138 -5.11 7.38 -1.16
N ILE A 139 -4.13 7.21 -2.03
CA ILE A 139 -3.84 5.90 -2.62
C ILE A 139 -2.72 5.19 -1.87
N VAL A 140 -2.99 3.95 -1.45
CA VAL A 140 -2.01 3.06 -0.80
C VAL A 140 -1.86 1.75 -1.56
N LEU A 141 -0.67 1.16 -1.46
CA LEU A 141 -0.40 -0.21 -1.92
C LEU A 141 -0.42 -1.15 -0.71
N ILE A 142 -1.23 -2.20 -0.79
CA ILE A 142 -1.27 -3.31 0.17
C ILE A 142 -0.74 -4.56 -0.55
N ASN A 143 0.30 -5.17 0.00
CA ASN A 143 0.85 -6.43 -0.48
C ASN A 143 0.76 -7.49 0.61
N TYR A 144 0.23 -8.66 0.26
CA TYR A 144 0.19 -9.86 1.09
C TYR A 144 1.18 -10.87 0.52
N ARG A 145 2.09 -11.34 1.36
CA ARG A 145 3.10 -12.32 0.98
C ARG A 145 3.19 -13.43 2.04
N PRO A 146 2.73 -14.65 1.74
CA PRO A 146 3.10 -15.80 2.54
C PRO A 146 4.57 -16.16 2.28
N GLU A 147 5.31 -16.45 3.34
CA GLU A 147 6.58 -17.16 3.32
C GLU A 147 6.30 -18.65 3.59
N GLY A 148 7.02 -19.53 2.88
CA GLY A 148 6.80 -20.98 2.98
C GLY A 148 5.55 -21.47 2.25
N SER A 149 5.18 -22.74 2.50
CA SER A 149 4.06 -23.39 1.83
C SER A 149 2.72 -22.75 2.22
N PRO A 150 1.79 -22.55 1.27
CA PRO A 150 0.46 -22.01 1.59
C PRO A 150 -0.25 -22.89 2.62
N GLN A 151 -0.49 -22.36 3.81
CA GLN A 151 -1.38 -22.99 4.79
C GLN A 151 -2.73 -22.29 4.71
N THR A 152 -3.81 -22.97 4.31
CA THR A 152 -5.17 -22.44 4.41
C THR A 152 -5.67 -22.59 5.84
N PHE A 153 -6.22 -21.54 6.42
CA PHE A 153 -6.85 -21.59 7.75
C PHE A 153 -8.36 -21.39 7.61
N LYS A 154 -9.12 -22.09 8.45
CA LYS A 154 -10.59 -22.00 8.55
C LYS A 154 -11.02 -20.73 9.26
#